data_AF-A0A177CTV7-F1
#
_entry.id   AF-A0A177CTV7-F1
#
_cell.length_a   1.000
_cell.length_b   1.000
_cell.length_c   1.000
_cell.angle_alpha   90.00
_cell.angle_beta   90.00
_cell.angle_gamma   90.00
#
_symmetry.space_group_name_H-M   'P 1'
#
loop_
_entity.id
_entity.type
_entity.pdbx_description
1 polymer ?
#
loop_
_entity_poly.entity_id
_entity_poly.type
_entity_poly.pdbx_seq_one_letter_code
_entity_poly.pdbx_strand_id
1 'polypeptide(L)'
;ILAGIHPTIKRAASELAACVYENRLPDPQTGGYYLHGFSACVNENETQKLGGLYKTILMSAQSPAAVLAKLCQALTENQLPRFFSTHGWGSFRSDLPHLEIFFTTLILERPTVFRLVQFLRSRSDDNPRRVLIRDCGFHRCNGREEVEVLKDIYRATLDRVSRFRLHNACVNNQILQ
;
A
#
# COMPACT_ATOMS: atom_id res chain seq x y z
N ILE A 1 9.91 19.00 -14.39
CA ILE A 1 10.48 17.98 -13.47
C ILE A 1 9.60 16.72 -13.34
N LEU A 2 8.29 16.75 -13.66
CA LEU A 2 7.42 15.55 -13.66
C LEU A 2 6.77 15.24 -15.03
N ALA A 3 7.26 15.84 -16.12
CA ALA A 3 6.73 15.61 -17.47
C ALA A 3 7.20 14.23 -17.95
N GLY A 4 6.27 13.27 -18.06
CA GLY A 4 6.57 11.87 -18.41
C GLY A 4 6.19 10.84 -17.33
N ILE A 5 5.87 11.29 -16.12
CA ILE A 5 5.41 10.38 -15.05
C ILE A 5 3.90 10.18 -15.15
N HIS A 6 3.45 8.94 -15.04
CA HIS A 6 2.03 8.59 -15.10
C HIS A 6 1.20 9.41 -14.08
N PRO A 7 0.07 10.02 -14.48
CA PRO A 7 -0.70 10.93 -13.62
C PRO A 7 -1.07 10.35 -12.24
N THR A 8 -1.39 9.05 -12.18
CA THR A 8 -1.68 8.35 -10.93
C THR A 8 -0.50 8.32 -9.96
N ILE A 9 0.72 8.08 -10.46
CA ILE A 9 1.94 8.04 -9.64
C ILE A 9 2.25 9.45 -9.13
N LYS A 10 2.17 10.44 -10.03
CA LYS A 10 2.37 11.84 -9.68
C LYS A 10 1.41 12.29 -8.56
N ARG A 11 0.11 12.00 -8.71
CA ARG A 11 -0.90 12.31 -7.69
C ARG A 11 -0.59 11.62 -6.36
N ALA A 12 -0.29 10.32 -6.38
CA ALA A 12 0.03 9.57 -5.17
C ALA A 12 1.27 10.10 -4.45
N ALA A 13 2.30 10.53 -5.18
CA ALA A 13 3.49 11.13 -4.59
C ALA A 13 3.20 12.51 -4.00
N SER A 14 2.37 13.33 -4.67
CA SER A 14 1.91 14.60 -4.11
C SER A 14 1.08 14.40 -2.83
N GLU A 15 0.19 13.39 -2.80
CA GLU A 15 -0.57 12.99 -1.61
C GLU A 15 0.39 12.62 -0.45
N LEU A 16 1.41 11.79 -0.72
CA LEU A 16 2.42 11.44 0.27
C LEU A 16 3.16 12.67 0.78
N ALA A 17 3.63 13.53 -0.12
CA ALA A 17 4.39 14.72 0.25
C ALA A 17 3.57 15.65 1.15
N ALA A 18 2.31 15.92 0.80
CA ALA A 18 1.40 16.73 1.61
C ALA A 18 1.23 16.14 3.02
N CYS A 19 1.00 14.82 3.12
CA CYS A 19 0.87 14.14 4.41
C CYS A 19 2.15 14.28 5.24
N VAL A 20 3.33 14.09 4.63
CA VAL A 20 4.62 14.24 5.30
C VAL A 20 4.82 15.65 5.85
N TYR A 21 4.51 16.69 5.07
CA TYR A 21 4.60 18.08 5.51
C TYR A 21 3.67 18.39 6.69
N GLU A 22 2.46 17.81 6.67
CA GLU A 22 1.48 17.97 7.74
C GLU A 22 1.71 17.03 8.93
N ASN A 23 2.78 16.23 8.90
CA ASN A 23 3.07 15.21 9.92
C ASN A 23 1.93 14.20 10.11
N ARG A 24 1.29 13.81 9.01
CA ARG A 24 0.22 12.81 8.93
C ARG A 24 0.64 11.63 8.08
N LEU A 25 -0.05 10.51 8.23
CA LEU A 25 0.04 9.37 7.33
C LEU A 25 -0.96 9.53 6.17
N PRO A 26 -0.69 9.00 4.98
CA PRO A 26 -1.69 8.95 3.90
C PRO A 26 -2.97 8.25 4.34
N ASP A 27 -4.10 8.72 3.83
CA ASP A 27 -5.39 8.09 4.09
C ASP A 27 -5.50 6.76 3.31
N PRO A 28 -5.93 5.64 3.94
CA PRO A 28 -6.13 4.35 3.28
C PRO A 28 -6.93 4.38 1.97
N GLN A 29 -7.80 5.37 1.76
CA GLN A 29 -8.58 5.53 0.53
C GLN A 29 -7.74 6.00 -0.66
N THR A 30 -6.58 6.60 -0.40
CA THR A 30 -5.79 7.29 -1.41
C THR A 30 -4.90 6.34 -2.22
N GLY A 31 -4.50 6.80 -3.41
CA GLY A 31 -3.47 6.11 -4.20
C GLY A 31 -2.13 6.14 -3.48
N GLY A 32 -1.84 7.23 -2.77
CA GLY A 32 -0.66 7.43 -1.92
C GLY A 32 -0.44 6.29 -0.94
N TYR A 33 -1.48 5.90 -0.19
CA TYR A 33 -1.38 4.83 0.80
C TYR A 33 -0.95 3.50 0.21
N TYR A 34 -1.58 3.09 -0.90
CA TYR A 34 -1.24 1.83 -1.55
C TYR A 34 0.13 1.90 -2.23
N LEU A 35 0.33 2.88 -3.12
CA LEU A 35 1.51 2.89 -3.99
C LEU A 35 2.82 3.02 -3.22
N HIS A 36 2.79 3.66 -2.05
CA HIS A 36 3.93 3.84 -1.15
C HIS A 36 4.01 2.75 -0.06
N GLY A 37 3.25 1.66 -0.19
CA GLY A 37 3.49 0.44 0.58
C GLY A 37 2.86 0.39 1.98
N PHE A 38 2.10 1.39 2.41
CA PHE A 38 1.47 1.37 3.74
C PHE A 38 0.52 0.17 3.93
N SER A 39 -0.12 -0.28 2.85
CA SER A 39 -0.94 -1.51 2.86
C SER A 39 -0.15 -2.82 3.10
N ALA A 40 1.17 -2.80 2.94
CA ALA A 40 2.04 -3.94 3.23
C ALA A 40 2.57 -3.94 4.67
N CYS A 41 2.36 -2.88 5.45
CA CYS A 41 2.75 -2.84 6.86
C CYS A 41 1.86 -3.78 7.70
N VAL A 42 2.47 -4.70 8.45
CA VAL A 42 2.05 -5.30 9.73
C VAL A 42 0.87 -4.66 10.45
N ASN A 43 1.27 -3.64 11.19
CA ASN A 43 0.58 -3.01 12.29
C ASN A 43 0.86 -1.50 12.21
N GLU A 44 0.38 -0.77 13.21
CA GLU A 44 0.60 0.66 13.30
C GLU A 44 2.08 1.02 13.45
N ASN A 45 2.86 0.29 14.24
CA ASN A 45 4.29 0.54 14.42
C ASN A 45 5.06 0.49 13.09
N GLU A 46 4.80 -0.53 12.25
CA GLU A 46 5.39 -0.60 10.90
C GLU A 46 4.96 0.56 10.00
N THR A 47 3.68 0.96 10.10
CA THR A 47 3.11 2.07 9.33
C THR A 47 3.78 3.39 9.73
N GLN A 48 3.98 3.61 11.03
CA GLN A 48 4.67 4.78 11.58
C GLN A 48 6.15 4.79 11.20
N LYS A 49 6.85 3.65 11.24
CA LYS A 49 8.24 3.53 10.77
C LYS A 49 8.37 3.94 9.30
N LEU A 50 7.47 3.44 8.44
CA LEU A 50 7.46 3.80 7.02
C LEU A 50 7.14 5.28 6.79
N GLY A 51 6.18 5.84 7.53
CA GLY A 51 5.88 7.28 7.48
C GLY A 51 7.06 8.15 7.92
N GLY A 52 7.70 7.77 9.03
CA GLY A 52 8.90 8.41 9.56
C GLY A 52 10.06 8.40 8.57
N LEU A 53 10.25 7.29 7.85
CA LEU A 53 11.24 7.22 6.78
C LEU A 53 10.96 8.23 5.67
N TYR A 54 9.75 8.21 5.10
CA TYR A 54 9.40 9.13 4.02
C TYR A 54 9.60 10.58 4.46
N LYS A 55 9.27 10.88 5.72
CA LYS A 55 9.56 12.17 6.34
C LYS A 55 11.05 12.47 6.38
N THR A 56 11.88 11.57 6.91
CA THR A 56 13.34 11.76 6.95
C THR A 56 13.92 11.99 5.56
N ILE A 57 13.52 11.20 4.56
CA ILE A 57 14.01 11.33 3.19
C ILE A 57 13.61 12.67 2.56
N LEU A 58 12.35 13.09 2.71
CA LEU A 58 11.85 14.31 2.07
C LEU A 58 12.28 15.59 2.81
N MET A 59 12.33 15.56 4.15
CA MET A 59 12.61 16.74 4.96
C MET A 59 14.12 17.00 5.14
N SER A 60 14.96 15.96 5.05
CA SER A 60 16.42 16.11 5.14
C SER A 60 17.07 16.44 3.79
N ALA A 61 16.28 16.48 2.71
CA ALA A 61 16.77 16.75 1.38
C ALA A 61 17.01 18.25 1.16
N GLN A 62 18.14 18.60 0.54
CA GLN A 62 18.40 19.97 0.08
C GLN A 62 17.34 20.45 -0.94
N SER A 63 16.80 19.52 -1.73
CA SER A 63 15.70 19.78 -2.67
C SER A 63 14.62 18.70 -2.53
N PRO A 64 13.58 18.93 -1.70
CA PRO A 64 12.48 17.99 -1.54
C PRO A 64 11.77 17.67 -2.86
N ALA A 65 11.64 18.66 -3.75
CA ALA A 65 11.03 18.48 -5.07
C ALA A 65 11.85 17.51 -5.96
N ALA A 66 13.18 17.58 -5.93
CA ALA A 66 14.02 16.67 -6.70
C ALA A 66 13.98 15.24 -6.14
N VAL A 67 13.94 15.09 -4.81
CA VAL A 67 13.79 13.77 -4.17
C VAL A 67 12.42 13.17 -4.45
N LEU A 68 11.36 13.97 -4.43
CA LEU A 68 10.02 13.51 -4.79
C LEU A 68 9.94 13.04 -6.25
N ALA A 69 10.62 13.73 -7.16
CA ALA A 69 10.70 13.31 -8.57
C ALA A 69 11.44 11.97 -8.72
N LYS A 70 12.56 11.78 -8.01
CA LYS A 70 13.29 10.50 -7.95
C LYS A 70 12.45 9.38 -7.34
N LEU A 71 11.65 9.68 -6.32
CA LEU A 71 10.71 8.73 -5.74
C LEU A 71 9.66 8.29 -6.76
N CYS A 72 9.07 9.23 -7.50
CA CYS A 72 8.11 8.94 -8.57
C CYS A 72 8.72 8.06 -9.67
N GLN A 73 9.96 8.37 -10.08
CA GLN A 73 10.70 7.60 -11.06
C GLN A 73 10.96 6.18 -10.54
N ALA A 74 11.45 6.05 -9.32
CA ALA A 74 11.71 4.75 -8.70
C ALA A 74 10.43 3.91 -8.58
N LEU A 75 9.28 4.51 -8.29
CA LEU A 75 8.00 3.80 -8.29
C LEU A 75 7.59 3.34 -9.70
N THR A 76 7.84 4.16 -10.72
CA THR A 76 7.53 3.84 -12.13
C THR A 76 8.41 2.70 -12.65
N GLU A 77 9.69 2.69 -12.29
CA GLU A 77 10.68 1.72 -12.74
C GLU A 77 10.78 0.48 -11.84
N ASN A 78 9.93 0.37 -10.82
CA ASN A 78 9.97 -0.72 -9.82
C ASN A 78 11.33 -0.82 -9.09
N GLN A 79 11.92 0.35 -8.79
CA GLN A 79 13.24 0.54 -8.16
C GLN A 79 13.16 1.15 -6.75
N LEU A 80 11.99 1.14 -6.11
CA LEU A 80 11.84 1.67 -4.74
C LEU A 80 12.80 1.03 -3.71
N PRO A 81 13.09 -0.28 -3.72
CA PRO A 81 14.06 -0.87 -2.78
C PRO A 81 15.45 -0.28 -2.93
N ARG A 82 15.87 -0.03 -4.18
CA ARG A 82 17.14 0.61 -4.50
C ARG A 82 17.14 2.07 -4.05
N PHE A 83 16.05 2.80 -4.31
CA PHE A 83 15.88 4.17 -3.84
C PHE A 83 16.03 4.27 -2.31
N PHE A 84 15.41 3.39 -1.54
CA PHE A 84 15.57 3.41 -0.09
C PHE A 84 16.99 3.07 0.37
N SER A 85 17.62 2.11 -0.29
CA SER A 85 19.00 1.71 0.03
C SER A 85 19.99 2.87 -0.18
N THR A 86 19.82 3.64 -1.26
CA THR A 86 20.68 4.81 -1.53
C THR A 86 20.41 6.00 -0.61
N HIS A 87 19.27 6.01 0.10
CA HIS A 87 18.93 7.02 1.11
C HIS A 87 19.14 6.50 2.54
N GLY A 88 20.01 5.49 2.72
CA GLY A 88 20.47 5.04 4.03
C GLY A 88 19.53 4.07 4.75
N TRP A 89 18.49 3.57 4.09
CA TRP A 89 17.50 2.68 4.70
C TRP A 89 17.55 1.26 4.14
N GLY A 90 18.74 0.74 3.83
CA GLY A 90 18.89 -0.62 3.32
C GLY A 90 18.38 -1.71 4.27
N SER A 91 18.35 -1.43 5.59
CA SER A 91 17.88 -2.35 6.65
C SER A 91 16.37 -2.62 6.61
N PHE A 92 15.60 -1.87 5.83
CA PHE A 92 14.14 -2.07 5.78
C PHE A 92 13.72 -3.46 5.35
N ARG A 93 14.59 -4.17 4.62
CA ARG A 93 14.37 -5.54 4.20
C ARG A 93 14.26 -6.50 5.39
N SER A 94 15.00 -6.25 6.46
CA SER A 94 14.87 -6.99 7.72
C SER A 94 13.76 -6.44 8.59
N ASP A 95 13.59 -5.11 8.62
CA ASP A 95 12.64 -4.46 9.53
C ASP A 95 11.18 -4.59 9.07
N LEU A 96 10.97 -4.67 7.75
CA LEU A 96 9.68 -4.62 7.07
C LEU A 96 9.69 -5.56 5.84
N PRO A 97 9.84 -6.88 6.03
CA PRO A 97 10.06 -7.83 4.94
C PRO A 97 8.94 -7.85 3.89
N HIS A 98 7.70 -7.53 4.29
CA HIS A 98 6.57 -7.44 3.37
C HIS A 98 6.68 -6.27 2.38
N LEU A 99 7.41 -5.20 2.73
CA LEU A 99 7.66 -4.09 1.82
C LEU A 99 8.61 -4.49 0.69
N GLU A 100 9.58 -5.36 0.94
CA GLU A 100 10.48 -5.83 -0.11
C GLU A 100 9.68 -6.54 -1.20
N ILE A 101 8.81 -7.49 -0.83
CA ILE A 101 7.95 -8.19 -1.79
C ILE A 101 7.03 -7.18 -2.51
N PHE A 102 6.43 -6.25 -1.76
CA PHE A 102 5.54 -5.25 -2.33
C PHE A 102 6.22 -4.35 -3.37
N PHE A 103 7.44 -3.90 -3.10
CA PHE A 103 8.18 -2.97 -3.95
C PHE A 103 9.01 -3.64 -5.05
N THR A 104 9.28 -4.94 -4.94
CA THR A 104 9.90 -5.73 -6.02
C THR A 104 8.88 -6.32 -6.97
N THR A 105 7.60 -6.40 -6.59
CA THR A 105 6.51 -6.83 -7.47
C THR A 105 5.94 -5.65 -8.26
N LEU A 106 5.81 -5.82 -9.59
CA LEU A 106 5.20 -4.83 -10.47
C LEU A 106 3.80 -4.43 -9.99
N ILE A 107 3.42 -3.16 -10.10
CA ILE A 107 2.17 -2.63 -9.56
C ILE A 107 0.93 -3.44 -9.98
N LEU A 108 0.91 -3.93 -11.22
CA LEU A 108 -0.18 -4.71 -11.81
C LEU A 108 -0.21 -6.17 -11.34
N GLU A 109 0.92 -6.69 -10.85
CA GLU A 109 1.10 -8.09 -10.42
C GLU A 109 1.10 -8.21 -8.89
N ARG A 110 1.00 -7.09 -8.17
CA ARG A 110 1.00 -7.08 -6.71
C ARG A 110 -0.13 -7.96 -6.16
N PRO A 111 0.16 -8.80 -5.14
CA PRO A 111 -0.84 -9.60 -4.46
C PRO A 111 -2.06 -8.79 -4.04
N THR A 112 -3.24 -9.30 -4.39
CA THR A 112 -4.52 -8.62 -4.18
C THR A 112 -4.87 -8.45 -2.71
N VAL A 113 -4.26 -9.24 -1.82
CA VAL A 113 -4.36 -9.05 -0.37
C VAL A 113 -3.89 -7.66 0.07
N PHE A 114 -2.95 -7.02 -0.62
CA PHE A 114 -2.56 -5.64 -0.27
C PHE A 114 -3.67 -4.63 -0.57
N ARG A 115 -4.43 -4.85 -1.65
CA ARG A 115 -5.65 -4.07 -1.93
C ARG A 115 -6.76 -4.38 -0.92
N LEU A 116 -6.86 -5.63 -0.49
CA LEU A 116 -7.79 -6.02 0.57
C LEU A 116 -7.44 -5.29 1.87
N VAL A 117 -6.19 -5.35 2.32
CA VAL A 117 -5.73 -4.64 3.54
C VAL A 117 -5.99 -3.13 3.43
N GLN A 118 -5.73 -2.53 2.28
CA GLN A 118 -6.09 -1.12 2.03
C GLN A 118 -7.59 -0.87 2.27
N PHE A 119 -8.44 -1.71 1.69
CA PHE A 119 -9.90 -1.59 1.80
C PHE A 119 -10.40 -1.81 3.23
N LEU A 120 -9.85 -2.79 3.96
CA LEU A 120 -10.20 -3.06 5.36
C LEU A 120 -9.86 -1.90 6.31
N ARG A 121 -8.79 -1.16 6.00
CA ARG A 121 -8.35 0.00 6.78
C ARG A 121 -9.13 1.27 6.45
N SER A 122 -9.84 1.28 5.33
CA SER A 122 -10.75 2.37 5.00
C SER A 122 -12.06 2.23 5.78
N ARG A 123 -12.37 3.22 6.61
CA ARG A 123 -13.57 3.23 7.46
C ARG A 123 -14.84 3.66 6.71
N SER A 124 -14.72 4.44 5.64
CA SER A 124 -15.86 4.96 4.87
C SER A 124 -15.91 4.47 3.42
N ASP A 125 -15.03 3.54 3.04
CA ASP A 125 -15.11 2.88 1.73
C ASP A 125 -15.90 1.59 1.86
N ASP A 126 -17.12 1.63 1.35
CA ASP A 126 -18.02 0.49 1.24
C ASP A 126 -18.02 -0.09 -0.20
N ASN A 127 -17.22 0.49 -1.11
CA ASN A 127 -17.22 0.13 -2.54
C ASN A 127 -15.94 -0.64 -2.91
N PRO A 128 -15.97 -1.99 -2.87
CA PRO A 128 -14.81 -2.79 -3.20
C PRO A 128 -14.36 -2.54 -4.63
N ARG A 129 -13.04 -2.39 -4.83
CA ARG A 129 -12.46 -2.29 -6.18
C ARG A 129 -12.73 -3.58 -6.97
N ARG A 130 -12.80 -3.49 -8.30
CA ARG A 130 -13.06 -4.63 -9.20
C ARG A 130 -12.19 -5.87 -8.91
N VAL A 131 -10.94 -5.67 -8.53
CA VAL A 131 -10.02 -6.76 -8.15
C VAL A 131 -10.48 -7.53 -6.90
N LEU A 132 -11.06 -6.83 -5.91
CA LEU A 132 -11.60 -7.45 -4.70
C LEU A 132 -12.95 -8.13 -4.97
N ILE A 133 -13.76 -7.56 -5.85
CA ILE A 133 -15.00 -8.20 -6.34
C ILE A 133 -14.69 -9.56 -6.98
N ARG A 134 -13.67 -9.59 -7.84
CA ARG A 134 -13.22 -10.80 -8.54
C ARG A 134 -12.58 -11.82 -7.59
N ASP A 135 -11.59 -11.40 -6.80
CA ASP A 135 -10.70 -12.34 -6.09
C ASP A 135 -11.10 -12.56 -4.63
N CYS A 136 -11.82 -11.63 -4.02
CA CYS A 136 -12.13 -11.65 -2.58
C CYS A 136 -13.63 -11.78 -2.31
N GLY A 137 -14.37 -12.45 -3.19
CA GLY A 137 -15.76 -12.83 -2.93
C GLY A 137 -16.79 -11.70 -2.84
N PHE A 138 -16.39 -10.42 -2.95
CA PHE A 138 -17.29 -9.28 -2.80
C PHE A 138 -18.38 -9.20 -3.90
N HIS A 139 -18.26 -9.96 -5.00
CA HIS A 139 -19.35 -10.11 -5.98
C HIS A 139 -20.62 -10.75 -5.40
N ARG A 140 -20.53 -11.38 -4.23
CA ARG A 140 -21.67 -11.99 -3.52
C ARG A 140 -22.37 -11.02 -2.57
N CYS A 141 -21.81 -9.83 -2.35
CA CYS A 141 -22.40 -8.82 -1.48
C CYS A 141 -23.42 -7.97 -2.28
N ASN A 142 -24.65 -7.90 -1.80
CA ASN A 142 -25.78 -7.17 -2.37
C ASN A 142 -25.91 -5.75 -1.81
N GLY A 143 -25.17 -5.41 -0.74
CA GLY A 143 -25.25 -4.11 -0.10
C GLY A 143 -24.14 -3.86 0.92
N ARG A 144 -24.12 -2.63 1.45
CA ARG A 144 -23.12 -2.15 2.40
C ARG A 144 -22.95 -3.05 3.63
N GLU A 145 -24.06 -3.53 4.19
CA GLU A 145 -24.03 -4.37 5.39
C GLU A 145 -23.28 -5.68 5.15
N GLU A 146 -23.55 -6.35 4.02
CA GLU A 146 -22.86 -7.59 3.64
C GLU A 146 -21.36 -7.34 3.34
N VAL A 147 -21.03 -6.18 2.76
CA VAL A 147 -19.64 -5.76 2.57
C VAL A 147 -18.93 -5.60 3.91
N GLU A 148 -19.53 -4.92 4.89
CA GLU A 148 -18.92 -4.75 6.21
C GLU A 148 -18.76 -6.07 6.97
N VAL A 149 -19.75 -6.97 6.90
CA VAL A 149 -19.64 -8.32 7.47
C VAL A 149 -18.46 -9.07 6.84
N LEU A 150 -18.29 -9.00 5.51
CA LEU A 150 -17.16 -9.65 4.85
C LEU A 150 -15.81 -8.98 5.21
N LYS A 151 -15.79 -7.66 5.40
CA LYS A 151 -14.60 -6.96 5.91
C LYS A 151 -14.23 -7.44 7.31
N ASP A 152 -15.20 -7.65 8.20
CA ASP A 152 -14.95 -8.17 9.55
C ASP A 152 -14.40 -9.60 9.54
N ILE A 153 -14.94 -10.47 8.68
CA ILE A 153 -14.39 -11.82 8.46
C ILE A 153 -12.93 -11.75 8.01
N TYR A 154 -12.61 -10.87 7.07
CA TYR A 154 -11.23 -10.72 6.60
C TYR A 154 -10.29 -10.15 7.65
N ARG A 155 -10.74 -9.19 8.47
CA ARG A 155 -9.96 -8.68 9.61
C ARG A 155 -9.62 -9.81 10.58
N ALA A 156 -10.62 -10.56 11.02
CA ALA A 156 -10.44 -11.70 11.92
C ALA A 156 -9.55 -12.81 11.32
N THR A 157 -9.62 -13.01 10.00
CA THR A 157 -8.77 -13.99 9.30
C THR A 157 -7.31 -13.54 9.25
N LEU A 158 -7.06 -12.26 8.98
CA LEU A 158 -5.71 -11.69 8.95
C LEU A 158 -5.00 -11.70 10.30
N ASP A 159 -5.76 -11.76 11.40
CA ASP A 159 -5.19 -11.94 12.75
C ASP A 159 -4.63 -13.35 12.98
N ARG A 160 -5.04 -14.34 12.17
CA ARG A 160 -4.71 -15.76 12.37
C ARG A 160 -3.87 -16.36 11.24
N VAL A 161 -3.97 -15.79 10.04
CA VAL A 161 -3.40 -16.36 8.82
C VAL A 161 -2.52 -15.33 8.13
N SER A 162 -1.38 -15.78 7.60
CA SER A 162 -0.50 -14.88 6.85
C SER A 162 -1.20 -14.32 5.60
N ARG A 163 -0.88 -13.07 5.25
CA ARG A 163 -1.46 -12.37 4.09
C ARG A 163 -1.32 -13.15 2.80
N PHE A 164 -0.19 -13.82 2.57
CA PHE A 164 0.02 -14.60 1.36
C PHE A 164 -0.82 -15.88 1.33
N ARG A 165 -1.05 -16.53 2.49
CA ARG A 165 -2.00 -17.64 2.56
C ARG A 165 -3.43 -17.17 2.27
N LEU A 166 -3.84 -16.03 2.81
CA LEU A 166 -5.12 -15.43 2.49
C LEU A 166 -5.23 -15.06 1.00
N HIS A 167 -4.18 -14.44 0.44
CA HIS A 167 -4.13 -14.11 -0.99
C HIS A 167 -4.35 -15.36 -1.86
N ASN A 168 -3.63 -16.45 -1.57
CA ASN A 168 -3.76 -17.70 -2.30
C ASN A 168 -5.16 -18.28 -2.16
N ALA A 169 -5.76 -18.23 -0.96
CA ALA A 169 -7.14 -18.67 -0.77
C ALA A 169 -8.13 -17.82 -1.57
N CYS A 170 -7.91 -16.49 -1.65
CA CYS A 170 -8.69 -15.57 -2.47
C CYS A 170 -8.66 -15.94 -3.95
N VAL A 171 -7.47 -15.94 -4.55
CA VAL A 171 -7.34 -16.15 -5.99
C VAL A 171 -7.74 -17.55 -6.44
N ASN A 172 -7.67 -18.55 -5.55
CA ASN A 172 -8.07 -19.93 -5.83
C ASN A 172 -9.54 -20.23 -5.45
N ASN A 173 -10.34 -19.24 -5.04
CA ASN A 173 -11.72 -19.41 -4.57
C ASN A 173 -11.89 -20.39 -3.38
N GLN A 174 -10.90 -20.47 -2.50
CA GLN A 174 -10.88 -21.39 -1.34
C GLN A 174 -11.34 -20.76 -0.03
N ILE A 175 -11.81 -19.50 -0.02
CA ILE A 175 -12.22 -18.80 1.21
C ILE A 175 -13.57 -19.31 1.76
N LEU A 176 -14.36 -20.01 0.93
CA LEU A 176 -15.76 -20.37 1.23
C LEU A 176 -16.00 -21.90 1.18
N GLN A 177 -15.00 -22.70 1.53
CA GLN A 177 -15.14 -24.15 1.74
C GLN A 177 -15.12 -24.50 3.23
#